data_AF-A0A2N5A2S4-F1
#
_entry.id   AF-A0A2N5A2S4-F1
#
_cell.length_a   1.000
_cell.length_b   1.000
_cell.length_c   1.000
_cell.angle_alpha   90.00
_cell.angle_beta   90.00
_cell.angle_gamma   90.00
#
_symmetry.space_group_name_H-M   'P 1'
#
loop_
_entity.id
_entity.type
_entity.pdbx_description
1 polymer ?
#
loop_
_entity_poly.entity_id
_entity_poly.type
_entity_poly.pdbx_seq_one_letter_code
_entity_poly.pdbx_strand_id
1 'polypeptide(L)'
;HETGHARYEQNLPRPWVDQPVGLARSTAIHESQSLFFEMQLGRSEPFLNRLLPAVRERFGDQPAFSSDNFVAWNQRVKPGFIRVDADEVSYPAHVILRYEIERALIDGEIEVDDIPALWDEKMQHWLGLSTTGNYRDGCMQDIHWTDGGFGYFPSYTLGAMYAAQLMAAAR
;
A
#
# COMPACT_ATOMS: atom_id res chain seq x y z
N HIS A 1 9.02 3.37 1.57
CA HIS A 1 7.80 3.82 2.26
C HIS A 1 8.05 4.90 3.33
N GLU A 2 8.55 4.54 4.51
CA GLU A 2 8.64 5.41 5.71
C GLU A 2 9.33 6.77 5.52
N THR A 3 10.32 6.85 4.63
CA THR A 3 10.96 8.13 4.31
C THR A 3 9.97 9.17 3.82
N GLY A 4 8.94 8.79 3.05
CA GLY A 4 7.93 9.73 2.57
C GLY A 4 7.06 10.28 3.70
N HIS A 5 6.63 9.43 4.63
CA HIS A 5 5.96 9.87 5.86
C HIS A 5 6.82 10.85 6.65
N ALA A 6 8.08 10.49 6.92
CA ALA A 6 9.00 11.33 7.66
C ALA A 6 9.25 12.67 6.95
N ARG A 7 9.32 12.68 5.61
CA ARG A 7 9.48 13.91 4.84
C ARG A 7 8.26 14.82 4.92
N TYR A 8 7.06 14.27 5.04
CA TYR A 8 5.87 15.09 5.27
C TYR A 8 5.95 15.77 6.65
N GLU A 9 6.13 14.97 7.70
CA GLU A 9 6.19 15.43 9.09
C GLU A 9 7.30 16.48 9.31
N GLN A 10 8.49 16.26 8.75
CA GLN A 10 9.62 17.19 8.86
C GLN A 10 9.35 18.59 8.26
N ASN A 11 8.39 18.69 7.34
CA ASN A 11 8.06 19.91 6.60
C ASN A 11 6.70 20.50 7.01
N LEU A 12 6.05 19.99 8.06
CA LEU A 12 4.91 20.65 8.67
C LEU A 12 5.30 22.03 9.27
N PRO A 13 4.37 22.99 9.36
CA PRO A 13 4.68 24.36 9.77
C PRO A 13 5.10 24.41 11.25
N ARG A 14 6.42 24.41 11.49
CA ARG A 14 7.03 24.41 12.84
C ARG A 14 6.52 25.49 13.80
N PRO A 15 6.21 26.74 13.35
CA PRO A 15 5.64 27.74 14.25
C PRO A 15 4.27 27.36 14.85
N TRP A 16 3.61 26.34 14.31
CA TRP A 16 2.25 25.92 14.67
C TRP A 16 2.18 24.46 15.13
N VAL A 17 3.29 23.90 15.64
CA VAL A 17 3.38 22.49 16.06
C VAL A 17 2.34 22.09 17.13
N ASP A 18 1.87 23.07 17.91
CA ASP A 18 0.84 22.90 18.95
C ASP A 18 -0.58 23.24 18.47
N GLN A 19 -0.75 23.58 17.19
CA GLN A 19 -2.04 23.94 16.59
C GLN A 19 -2.50 22.87 15.60
N PRO A 20 -3.82 22.72 15.36
CA PRO A 20 -4.34 21.76 14.38
C PRO A 20 -3.75 21.92 12.96
N VAL A 21 -3.41 23.14 12.55
CA VAL A 21 -2.78 23.43 11.24
C VAL A 21 -1.34 22.92 11.13
N GLY A 22 -0.69 22.59 12.26
CA GLY A 22 0.63 21.98 12.31
C GLY A 22 0.62 20.46 12.21
N LEU A 23 -0.55 19.82 12.10
CA LEU A 23 -0.69 18.37 11.99
C LEU A 23 -0.81 17.91 10.53
N ALA A 24 -0.48 16.65 10.28
CA ALA A 24 -0.80 15.99 9.02
C ALA A 24 -2.31 16.05 8.74
N ARG A 25 -2.68 16.38 7.51
CA ARG A 25 -4.07 16.69 7.15
C ARG A 25 -5.03 15.49 7.30
N SER A 26 -4.59 14.31 6.89
CA SER A 26 -5.34 13.06 7.00
C SER A 26 -4.42 11.88 6.76
N THR A 27 -4.84 10.67 7.18
CA THR A 27 -4.13 9.42 6.88
C THR A 27 -3.89 9.24 5.38
N ALA A 28 -4.89 9.58 4.54
CA ALA A 28 -4.76 9.45 3.09
C ALA A 28 -3.70 10.40 2.49
N ILE A 29 -3.65 11.66 2.94
CA ILE A 29 -2.60 12.59 2.50
C ILE A 29 -1.24 12.17 3.04
N HIS A 30 -1.20 11.62 4.25
CA HIS A 30 0.03 11.15 4.86
C HIS A 30 0.58 9.92 4.12
N GLU A 31 -0.28 8.98 3.73
CA GLU A 31 0.02 7.83 2.88
C GLU A 31 0.38 8.23 1.46
N SER A 32 -0.21 9.31 0.93
CA SER A 32 0.19 9.79 -0.38
C SER A 32 1.66 10.22 -0.41
N GLN A 33 2.22 10.71 0.71
CA GLN A 33 3.63 11.06 0.77
C GLN A 33 4.53 9.82 0.84
N SER A 34 4.14 8.78 1.59
CA SER A 34 4.90 7.51 1.60
C SER A 34 4.92 6.85 0.23
N LEU A 35 3.77 6.76 -0.44
CA LEU A 35 3.64 6.15 -1.76
C LEU A 35 4.21 7.03 -2.88
N PHE A 36 4.23 8.35 -2.73
CA PHE A 36 4.96 9.22 -3.65
C PHE A 36 6.46 8.87 -3.65
N PHE A 37 7.05 8.73 -2.46
CA PHE A 37 8.46 8.37 -2.34
C PHE A 37 8.73 6.92 -2.77
N GLU A 38 7.87 5.99 -2.41
CA GLU A 38 8.09 4.58 -2.69
C GLU A 38 7.75 4.20 -4.13
N MET A 39 6.50 4.41 -4.54
CA MET A 39 6.00 3.91 -5.82
C MET A 39 6.31 4.88 -6.95
N GLN A 40 6.05 6.18 -6.76
CA GLN A 40 6.21 7.17 -7.83
C GLN A 40 7.69 7.52 -8.10
N LEU A 41 8.49 7.64 -7.04
CA LEU A 41 9.93 7.91 -7.15
C LEU A 41 10.78 6.63 -7.08
N GLY A 42 10.67 5.88 -5.99
CA GLY A 42 11.57 4.76 -5.64
C GLY A 42 11.52 3.58 -6.60
N ARG A 43 10.37 3.33 -7.24
CA ARG A 43 10.22 2.29 -8.27
C ARG A 43 10.33 2.82 -9.70
N SER A 44 10.59 4.11 -9.88
CA SER A 44 10.79 4.69 -11.22
C SER A 44 12.10 4.19 -11.85
N GLU A 45 12.09 3.96 -13.16
CA GLU A 45 13.28 3.56 -13.91
C GLU A 45 14.47 4.53 -13.71
N PRO A 46 14.30 5.88 -13.75
CA PRO A 46 15.41 6.79 -13.49
C PRO A 46 16.04 6.62 -12.11
N PHE A 47 15.23 6.41 -11.06
CA PHE A 47 15.74 6.21 -9.71
C PHE A 47 16.46 4.86 -9.57
N LEU A 48 15.87 3.79 -10.10
CA LEU A 48 16.46 2.45 -10.05
C LEU A 48 17.79 2.40 -10.81
N ASN A 49 17.88 3.03 -11.99
CA ASN A 49 19.12 3.13 -12.75
C ASN A 49 20.18 3.97 -12.03
N ARG A 50 19.77 5.00 -11.28
CA ARG A 50 20.69 5.78 -10.43
C ARG A 50 21.23 4.98 -9.25
N LEU A 51 20.43 4.06 -8.71
CA LEU A 51 20.76 3.20 -7.57
C LEU A 51 21.62 1.99 -7.99
N LEU A 52 21.42 1.47 -9.19
CA LEU A 52 22.03 0.23 -9.70
C LEU A 52 23.55 0.13 -9.53
N PRO A 53 24.37 1.18 -9.77
CA PRO A 53 25.82 1.09 -9.55
C PRO A 53 26.19 0.76 -8.10
N ALA A 54 25.48 1.34 -7.11
CA ALA A 54 25.70 1.05 -5.70
C ALA A 54 25.27 -0.38 -5.34
N VAL A 55 24.20 -0.89 -5.97
CA VAL A 55 23.77 -2.29 -5.79
C VAL A 55 24.86 -3.24 -6.29
N ARG A 56 25.39 -3.02 -7.50
CA ARG A 56 26.47 -3.85 -8.05
C ARG A 56 27.75 -3.78 -7.21
N GLU A 57 28.11 -2.60 -6.70
CA GLU A 57 29.27 -2.43 -5.81
C GLU A 57 29.14 -3.26 -4.53
N ARG A 58 27.93 -3.32 -3.94
CA ARG A 58 27.70 -3.97 -2.64
C ARG A 58 27.38 -5.45 -2.73
N PHE A 59 26.72 -5.88 -3.80
CA PHE A 59 26.21 -7.25 -3.94
C PHE A 59 26.92 -8.04 -5.05
N GLY A 60 27.89 -7.43 -5.74
CA GLY A 60 28.59 -8.03 -6.87
C GLY A 60 27.79 -7.89 -8.18
N ASP A 61 28.49 -7.78 -9.30
CA ASP A 61 27.83 -7.74 -10.60
C ASP A 61 27.36 -9.15 -11.01
N GLN A 62 26.09 -9.27 -11.39
CA GLN A 62 25.45 -10.52 -11.75
C GLN A 62 24.27 -10.28 -12.70
N PRO A 63 23.81 -11.29 -13.46
CA PRO A 63 22.74 -11.12 -14.44
C PRO A 63 21.44 -10.51 -13.88
N ALA A 64 21.15 -10.74 -12.59
CA ALA A 64 19.99 -10.16 -11.92
C ALA A 64 20.03 -8.62 -11.86
N PHE A 65 21.22 -8.03 -11.96
CA PHE A 65 21.45 -6.59 -11.92
C PHE A 65 21.71 -6.01 -13.32
N SER A 66 21.29 -6.67 -14.39
CA SER A 66 21.10 -5.95 -15.66
C SER A 66 20.03 -4.87 -15.47
N SER A 67 20.16 -3.74 -16.17
CA SER A 67 19.26 -2.58 -16.02
C SER A 67 17.79 -2.99 -16.17
N ASP A 68 17.46 -3.62 -17.29
CA ASP A 68 16.10 -4.03 -17.63
C ASP A 68 15.54 -5.04 -16.62
N ASN A 69 16.34 -6.03 -16.21
CA ASN A 69 15.90 -7.03 -15.24
C ASN A 69 15.69 -6.39 -13.85
N PHE A 70 16.59 -5.50 -13.42
CA PHE A 70 16.47 -4.83 -12.13
C PHE A 70 15.20 -3.98 -12.07
N VAL A 71 14.87 -3.25 -13.13
CA VAL A 71 13.63 -2.48 -13.24
C VAL A 71 12.41 -3.40 -13.26
N ALA A 72 12.41 -4.42 -14.12
CA ALA A 72 11.29 -5.37 -14.25
C ALA A 72 11.00 -6.11 -12.94
N TRP A 73 12.02 -6.49 -12.17
CA TRP A 73 11.82 -7.13 -10.87
C TRP A 73 11.18 -6.22 -9.84
N ASN A 74 11.57 -4.94 -9.81
CA ASN A 74 10.99 -3.95 -8.89
C ASN A 74 9.56 -3.53 -9.28
N GLN A 75 9.15 -3.79 -10.52
CA GLN A 75 7.82 -3.44 -11.04
C GLN A 75 6.95 -4.68 -11.33
N ARG A 76 7.35 -5.84 -10.83
CA ARG A 76 6.64 -7.09 -11.08
C ARG A 76 5.24 -7.06 -10.46
N VAL A 77 4.24 -7.40 -11.27
CA VAL A 77 2.85 -7.60 -10.85
C VAL A 77 2.58 -9.09 -10.67
N LYS A 78 2.04 -9.47 -9.52
CA LYS A 78 1.64 -10.84 -9.23
C LYS A 78 0.62 -10.86 -8.07
N PRO A 79 -0.61 -11.35 -8.30
CA PRO A 79 -1.56 -11.57 -7.21
C PRO A 79 -0.96 -12.41 -6.09
N GLY A 80 -1.20 -11.97 -4.85
CA GLY A 80 -0.74 -12.63 -3.64
C GLY A 80 -1.79 -12.54 -2.54
N PHE A 81 -1.56 -13.25 -1.43
CA PHE A 81 -2.50 -13.25 -0.30
C PHE A 81 -2.35 -12.03 0.60
N ILE A 82 -1.13 -11.52 0.73
CA ILE A 82 -0.73 -10.56 1.75
C ILE A 82 -0.78 -9.14 1.19
N ARG A 83 -1.66 -8.29 1.76
CA ARG A 83 -1.87 -6.90 1.32
C ARG A 83 -0.60 -6.06 1.38
N VAL A 84 0.18 -6.15 2.45
CA VAL A 84 1.38 -5.31 2.65
C VAL A 84 2.51 -5.65 1.67
N ASP A 85 2.48 -6.84 1.06
CA ASP A 85 3.45 -7.30 0.07
C ASP A 85 2.94 -7.15 -1.37
N ALA A 86 1.69 -6.71 -1.55
CA ALA A 86 1.05 -6.62 -2.87
C ALA A 86 1.74 -5.56 -3.75
N ASP A 87 1.74 -5.82 -5.05
CA ASP A 87 2.24 -4.87 -6.05
C ASP A 87 1.26 -3.71 -6.27
N GLU A 88 1.70 -2.64 -6.93
CA GLU A 88 0.93 -1.41 -7.12
C GLU A 88 -0.42 -1.63 -7.86
N VAL A 89 -0.52 -2.68 -8.69
CA VAL A 89 -1.72 -2.98 -9.48
C VAL A 89 -2.70 -3.83 -8.69
N SER A 90 -2.22 -4.81 -7.93
CA SER A 90 -3.08 -5.71 -7.14
C SER A 90 -3.44 -5.15 -5.77
N TYR A 91 -2.65 -4.23 -5.21
CA TYR A 91 -2.87 -3.63 -3.89
C TYR A 91 -4.28 -3.03 -3.70
N PRO A 92 -4.86 -2.25 -4.65
CA PRO A 92 -6.19 -1.68 -4.46
C PRO A 92 -7.30 -2.74 -4.29
N ALA A 93 -7.17 -3.92 -4.91
CA ALA A 93 -8.12 -5.02 -4.73
C ALA A 93 -8.16 -5.49 -3.26
N HIS A 94 -7.00 -5.58 -2.61
CA HIS A 94 -6.93 -5.92 -1.18
C HIS A 94 -7.63 -4.88 -0.30
N VAL A 95 -7.59 -3.59 -0.66
CA VAL A 95 -8.29 -2.54 0.08
C VAL A 95 -9.80 -2.60 -0.18
N ILE A 96 -10.21 -2.79 -1.44
CA ILE A 96 -11.63 -2.85 -1.83
C ILE A 96 -12.35 -3.99 -1.10
N LEU A 97 -11.78 -5.19 -1.06
CA LEU A 97 -12.45 -6.31 -0.38
C LEU A 97 -12.66 -6.05 1.12
N ARG A 98 -11.71 -5.38 1.79
CA ARG A 98 -11.85 -5.01 3.21
C ARG A 98 -12.95 -3.98 3.39
N TYR A 99 -12.95 -2.94 2.56
CA TYR A 99 -14.00 -1.93 2.59
C TYR A 99 -15.40 -2.51 2.35
N GLU A 100 -15.55 -3.43 1.41
CA GLU A 100 -16.83 -4.08 1.15
C GLU A 100 -17.32 -4.92 2.34
N ILE A 101 -16.41 -5.62 3.03
CA ILE A 101 -16.73 -6.37 4.25
C ILE A 101 -17.08 -5.41 5.39
N GLU A 102 -16.29 -4.34 5.58
CA GLU A 102 -16.56 -3.31 6.59
C GLU A 102 -17.93 -2.66 6.38
N ARG A 103 -18.26 -2.29 5.15
CA ARG A 103 -19.56 -1.69 4.83
C ARG A 103 -20.69 -2.64 5.18
N ALA A 104 -20.63 -3.90 4.76
CA ALA A 104 -21.66 -4.89 5.05
C ALA A 104 -21.84 -5.15 6.56
N LEU A 105 -20.73 -5.19 7.34
CA LEU A 105 -20.79 -5.30 8.80
C LEU A 105 -21.50 -4.10 9.43
N ILE A 106 -21.14 -2.88 9.00
CA ILE A 106 -21.69 -1.64 9.56
C ILE A 106 -23.16 -1.44 9.17
N ASP A 107 -23.54 -1.87 7.96
CA ASP A 107 -24.91 -1.82 7.47
C ASP A 107 -25.80 -2.93 8.09
N GLY A 108 -25.21 -3.86 8.85
CA GLY A 108 -25.92 -4.99 9.47
C GLY A 108 -26.38 -6.05 8.48
N GLU A 109 -25.74 -6.14 7.32
CA GLU A 109 -26.03 -7.12 6.27
C GLU A 109 -25.39 -8.48 6.55
N ILE A 110 -24.33 -8.51 7.36
CA ILE A 110 -23.54 -9.69 7.71
C ILE A 110 -23.14 -9.67 9.19
N GLU A 111 -22.85 -10.83 9.76
CA GLU A 111 -22.30 -10.99 11.11
C GLU A 111 -20.80 -11.34 11.06
N VAL A 112 -20.12 -11.27 12.20
CA VAL A 112 -18.67 -11.55 12.29
C VAL A 112 -18.31 -12.95 11.80
N ASP A 113 -19.18 -13.94 12.04
CA ASP A 113 -18.97 -15.33 11.63
C ASP A 113 -19.01 -15.51 10.09
N ASP A 114 -19.57 -14.55 9.34
CA ASP A 114 -19.62 -14.59 7.88
C ASP A 114 -18.30 -14.12 7.21
N ILE A 115 -17.44 -13.41 7.96
CA ILE A 115 -16.22 -12.79 7.44
C ILE A 115 -15.32 -13.80 6.70
N PRO A 116 -15.02 -15.00 7.23
CA PRO A 116 -14.11 -15.92 6.55
C PRO A 116 -14.62 -16.37 5.17
N ALA A 117 -15.93 -16.59 5.02
CA ALA A 117 -16.53 -17.01 3.76
C ALA A 117 -16.52 -15.86 2.73
N LEU A 118 -16.93 -14.67 3.16
CA LEU A 118 -16.92 -13.47 2.31
C LEU A 118 -15.51 -13.03 1.93
N TRP A 119 -14.53 -13.24 2.80
CA TRP A 119 -13.13 -13.00 2.49
C TRP A 119 -12.66 -13.91 1.35
N ASP A 120 -12.93 -15.21 1.41
CA ASP A 120 -12.58 -16.14 0.33
C ASP A 120 -13.27 -15.77 -0.98
N GLU A 121 -14.57 -15.49 -0.94
CA GLU A 121 -15.34 -15.06 -2.11
C GLU A 121 -14.72 -13.82 -2.78
N LYS A 122 -14.39 -12.80 -1.99
CA LYS A 122 -13.84 -11.55 -2.51
C LYS A 122 -12.39 -11.70 -2.96
N MET A 123 -11.56 -12.47 -2.25
CA MET A 123 -10.20 -12.80 -2.70
C MET A 123 -10.24 -13.55 -4.04
N GLN A 124 -11.18 -14.48 -4.23
CA GLN A 124 -11.37 -15.16 -5.50
C GLN A 124 -11.83 -14.20 -6.60
N HIS A 125 -12.83 -13.36 -6.30
CA HIS A 125 -13.35 -12.40 -7.27
C HIS A 125 -12.28 -11.41 -7.76
N TRP A 126 -11.53 -10.81 -6.83
CA TRP A 126 -10.61 -9.72 -7.13
C TRP A 126 -9.20 -10.19 -7.54
N LEU A 127 -8.73 -11.31 -6.98
CA LEU A 127 -7.34 -11.75 -7.11
C LEU A 127 -7.20 -13.18 -7.65
N GLY A 128 -8.30 -13.94 -7.77
CA GLY A 128 -8.28 -15.34 -8.20
C GLY A 128 -7.62 -16.29 -7.20
N LEU A 129 -7.68 -15.97 -5.91
CA LEU A 129 -7.03 -16.72 -4.83
C LEU A 129 -8.03 -17.22 -3.79
N SER A 130 -7.93 -18.50 -3.42
CA SER A 130 -8.71 -19.08 -2.30
C SER A 130 -7.99 -18.95 -0.98
N THR A 131 -8.69 -18.49 0.04
CA THR A 131 -8.25 -18.49 1.44
C THR A 131 -8.99 -19.52 2.30
N THR A 132 -9.77 -20.42 1.70
CA THR A 132 -10.50 -21.48 2.40
C THR A 132 -9.55 -22.28 3.30
N GLY A 133 -9.83 -22.30 4.60
CA GLY A 133 -9.01 -22.97 5.61
C GLY A 133 -7.68 -22.27 5.95
N ASN A 134 -7.38 -21.11 5.35
CA ASN A 134 -6.20 -20.30 5.66
C ASN A 134 -6.62 -18.94 6.24
N TYR A 135 -6.86 -18.91 7.55
CA TYR A 135 -7.20 -17.66 8.24
C TYR A 135 -5.99 -16.75 8.45
N ARG A 136 -4.80 -17.35 8.63
CA ARG A 136 -3.54 -16.64 8.87
C ARG A 136 -3.21 -15.67 7.74
N ASP A 137 -3.24 -16.14 6.50
CA ASP A 137 -3.02 -15.30 5.31
C ASP A 137 -4.34 -14.87 4.68
N GLY A 138 -5.46 -15.15 5.36
CA GLY A 138 -6.81 -14.74 4.99
C GLY A 138 -7.28 -13.58 5.86
N CYS A 139 -8.48 -13.69 6.42
CA CYS A 139 -9.14 -12.62 7.17
C CYS A 139 -8.42 -12.17 8.45
N MET A 140 -7.45 -12.94 8.97
CA MET A 140 -6.67 -12.55 10.17
C MET A 140 -5.30 -11.93 9.83
N GLN A 141 -5.02 -11.65 8.55
CA GLN A 141 -3.69 -11.15 8.16
C GLN A 141 -3.38 -9.72 8.63
N ASP A 142 -4.41 -8.93 8.96
CA ASP A 142 -4.29 -7.53 9.35
C ASP A 142 -4.81 -7.27 10.77
N ILE A 143 -4.14 -6.38 11.50
CA ILE A 143 -4.48 -6.01 12.88
C ILE A 143 -5.61 -4.98 13.00
N HIS A 144 -5.97 -4.31 11.90
CA HIS A 144 -6.82 -3.12 11.93
C HIS A 144 -8.18 -3.35 12.59
N TRP A 145 -8.86 -4.46 12.28
CA TRP A 145 -10.16 -4.75 12.89
C TRP A 145 -10.06 -5.06 14.38
N THR A 146 -8.99 -5.74 14.82
CA THR A 146 -8.78 -5.99 16.26
C THR A 146 -8.43 -4.72 17.03
N ASP A 147 -7.85 -3.72 16.35
CA ASP A 147 -7.54 -2.39 16.91
C ASP A 147 -8.71 -1.39 16.75
N GLY A 148 -9.85 -1.82 16.20
CA GLY A 148 -11.03 -0.97 15.99
C GLY A 148 -10.94 0.00 14.80
N GLY A 149 -9.97 -0.19 13.90
CA GLY A 149 -9.71 0.63 12.72
C GLY A 149 -10.67 0.41 11.55
N PHE A 150 -11.98 0.48 11.79
CA PHE A 150 -13.00 0.40 10.73
C PHE A 150 -13.06 1.70 9.92
N GLY A 151 -13.21 1.59 8.59
CA GLY A 151 -13.17 2.74 7.68
C GLY A 151 -11.75 3.28 7.45
N TYR A 152 -10.72 2.59 7.96
CA TYR A 152 -9.32 2.99 7.82
C TYR A 152 -8.74 2.57 6.48
N PHE A 153 -9.00 1.34 6.01
CA PHE A 153 -8.38 0.82 4.78
C PHE A 153 -8.57 1.68 3.52
N PRO A 154 -9.73 2.32 3.27
CA PRO A 154 -9.90 3.20 2.11
C PRO A 154 -8.84 4.31 2.02
N SER A 155 -8.27 4.74 3.15
CA SER A 155 -7.21 5.75 3.17
C SER A 155 -5.95 5.32 2.42
N TYR A 156 -5.63 4.02 2.37
CA TYR A 156 -4.47 3.52 1.64
C TYR A 156 -4.61 3.70 0.13
N THR A 157 -5.75 3.30 -0.46
CA THR A 157 -6.00 3.47 -1.89
C THR A 157 -6.14 4.95 -2.27
N LEU A 158 -6.77 5.76 -1.42
CA LEU A 158 -6.80 7.23 -1.61
C LEU A 158 -5.37 7.81 -1.61
N GLY A 159 -4.50 7.34 -0.71
CA GLY A 159 -3.09 7.70 -0.68
C GLY A 159 -2.38 7.40 -2.00
N ALA A 160 -2.58 6.20 -2.56
CA ALA A 160 -2.00 5.82 -3.85
C ALA A 160 -2.48 6.74 -4.98
N MET A 161 -3.79 7.04 -5.03
CA MET A 161 -4.38 7.93 -6.03
C MET A 161 -3.82 9.37 -5.90
N TYR A 162 -3.74 9.89 -4.68
CA TYR A 162 -3.16 11.22 -4.43
C TYR A 162 -1.68 11.27 -4.77
N ALA A 163 -0.91 10.21 -4.48
CA ALA A 163 0.50 10.14 -4.83
C ALA A 163 0.70 10.27 -6.35
N ALA A 164 -0.09 9.55 -7.14
CA ALA A 164 -0.07 9.63 -8.60
C ALA A 164 -0.48 11.02 -9.10
N GLN A 165 -1.52 11.63 -8.52
CA GLN A 165 -1.96 12.99 -8.87
C GLN A 165 -0.89 14.04 -8.56
N LEU A 166 -0.25 13.95 -7.39
CA LEU A 166 0.84 14.85 -7.00
C LEU A 166 2.06 14.69 -7.93
N MET A 167 2.42 13.46 -8.30
CA MET A 167 3.50 13.21 -9.25
C MET A 167 3.18 13.79 -10.62
N ALA A 168 1.95 13.63 -11.09
CA ALA A 168 1.51 14.21 -12.36
C ALA A 168 1.57 15.75 -12.33
N ALA A 169 1.21 16.38 -11.21
CA ALA A 169 1.26 17.84 -11.05
C ALA A 169 2.69 18.40 -10.89
N ALA A 170 3.64 17.59 -10.41
CA ALA A 170 5.03 18.00 -10.23
C ALA A 170 5.89 17.90 -11.50
N ARG A 171 5.39 17.24 -12.55
CA ARG A 171 6.04 17.10 -13.87
C ARG A 171 5.65 18.23 -14.80
#